data_AF-A0A3N5WJV9-F1
#
_entry.id   AF-A0A3N5WJV9-F1
#
_cell.length_a   1.000
_cell.length_b   1.000
_cell.length_c   1.000
_cell.angle_alpha   90.00
_cell.angle_beta   90.00
_cell.angle_gamma   90.00
#
_symmetry.space_group_name_H-M   'P 1'
#
loop_
_entity.id
_entity.type
_entity.pdbx_description
1 polymer ?
#
loop_
_entity_poly.entity_id
_entity_poly.type
_entity_poly.pdbx_seq_one_letter_code
_entity_poly.pdbx_strand_id
1 'polypeptide(L)'
;MDEVKSGAGPPAEGAAATAEVRSSKTLWFGMFASPVIWSIYLVVGYALAEAACMTGLLTFEWFGVSALLVVLLALSVLTVGGILWNAWWSHRSWRHYAAQNPEEEHPLQAYDRDEFLALSGLLLSGIFLFLVLINVYPLLTLRLCV
;
A
#
# COMPACT_ATOMS: atom_id res chain seq x y z
N MET A 1 42.31 30.18 -37.99
CA MET A 1 41.00 30.02 -38.65
C MET A 1 40.39 28.77 -38.06
N ASP A 2 39.98 28.97 -36.83
CA ASP A 2 39.22 28.10 -35.94
C ASP A 2 37.81 27.88 -36.49
N GLU A 3 37.24 26.69 -36.29
CA GLU A 3 35.92 26.45 -35.67
C GLU A 3 35.41 25.00 -35.87
N VAL A 4 35.33 24.26 -34.74
CA VAL A 4 34.14 23.51 -34.22
C VAL A 4 33.57 22.36 -35.11
N LYS A 5 33.68 21.05 -34.78
CA LYS A 5 33.25 20.20 -33.62
C LYS A 5 31.73 19.99 -33.47
N SER A 6 31.35 18.69 -33.33
CA SER A 6 30.09 18.15 -32.74
C SER A 6 28.84 18.22 -33.63
N GLY A 7 28.04 17.16 -33.85
CA GLY A 7 27.76 15.97 -33.06
C GLY A 7 26.26 15.93 -32.68
N ALA A 8 25.68 14.72 -32.65
CA ALA A 8 24.37 14.34 -32.10
C ALA A 8 23.18 14.25 -33.08
N GLY A 9 22.84 13.01 -33.46
CA GLY A 9 21.48 12.63 -33.83
C GLY A 9 20.56 12.63 -32.60
N PRO A 10 19.23 12.66 -32.75
CA PRO A 10 18.29 12.90 -31.65
C PRO A 10 18.01 11.64 -30.80
N PRO A 11 18.16 11.70 -29.47
CA PRO A 11 17.59 10.72 -28.55
C PRO A 11 16.93 11.42 -27.35
N ALA A 12 15.72 11.98 -27.51
CA ALA A 12 15.01 12.63 -26.40
C ALA A 12 13.52 12.27 -26.31
N GLU A 13 12.84 11.95 -27.41
CA GLU A 13 11.38 11.69 -27.40
C GLU A 13 10.97 10.32 -26.83
N GLY A 14 11.85 9.31 -26.85
CA GLY A 14 11.53 7.96 -26.35
C GLY A 14 11.60 7.78 -24.81
N ALA A 15 12.33 8.65 -24.13
CA ALA A 15 12.54 8.55 -22.68
C ALA A 15 11.37 9.12 -21.86
N ALA A 16 10.69 10.15 -22.38
CA ALA A 16 9.55 10.77 -21.72
C ALA A 16 8.31 9.85 -21.73
N ALA A 17 8.00 9.22 -22.86
CA ALA A 17 6.85 8.33 -22.99
C ALA A 17 6.96 7.05 -22.13
N THR A 18 8.18 6.55 -21.89
CA THR A 18 8.41 5.38 -21.04
C THR A 18 8.43 5.72 -19.55
N ALA A 19 8.80 6.96 -19.19
CA ALA A 19 8.69 7.48 -17.83
C ALA A 19 7.22 7.71 -17.43
N GLU A 20 6.40 8.22 -18.35
CA GLU A 20 4.98 8.50 -18.12
C GLU A 20 4.15 7.21 -17.92
N VAL A 21 4.41 6.17 -18.73
CA VAL A 21 3.78 4.84 -18.58
C VAL A 21 4.24 4.13 -17.29
N ARG A 22 5.47 4.35 -16.84
CA ARG A 22 5.98 3.81 -15.57
C ARG A 22 5.38 4.55 -14.36
N SER A 23 5.13 5.85 -14.48
CA SER A 23 4.44 6.65 -13.46
C SER A 23 3.02 6.14 -13.22
N SER A 24 2.22 6.01 -14.29
CA SER A 24 0.85 5.51 -14.20
C SER A 24 0.77 4.12 -13.54
N LYS A 25 1.54 3.12 -14.00
CA LYS A 25 1.51 1.77 -13.40
C LYS A 25 1.91 1.76 -11.92
N THR A 26 2.84 2.63 -11.52
CA THR A 26 3.29 2.74 -10.13
C THR A 26 2.22 3.38 -9.25
N LEU A 27 1.47 4.37 -9.74
CA LEU A 27 0.32 4.95 -9.03
C LEU A 27 -0.81 3.95 -8.84
N TRP A 28 -1.15 3.19 -9.89
CA TRP A 28 -2.15 2.13 -9.80
C TRP A 28 -1.74 1.04 -8.81
N PHE A 29 -0.45 0.70 -8.76
CA PHE A 29 0.08 -0.24 -7.77
C PHE A 29 -0.03 0.31 -6.35
N GLY A 30 0.27 1.59 -6.13
CA GLY A 30 0.06 2.26 -4.84
C GLY A 30 -1.40 2.29 -4.40
N MET A 31 -2.36 2.46 -5.33
CA MET A 31 -3.78 2.46 -4.98
C MET A 31 -4.28 1.06 -4.57
N PHE A 32 -3.86 0.01 -5.27
CA PHE A 32 -4.33 -1.36 -5.02
C PHE A 32 -3.49 -2.16 -4.02
N ALA A 33 -2.28 -1.71 -3.67
CA ALA A 33 -1.42 -2.41 -2.72
C ALA A 33 -2.09 -2.61 -1.36
N SER A 34 -2.74 -1.57 -0.80
CA SER A 34 -3.46 -1.68 0.49
C SER A 34 -4.57 -2.74 0.47
N PRO A 35 -5.53 -2.73 -0.49
CA PRO A 35 -6.53 -3.80 -0.63
C PRO A 35 -5.95 -5.20 -0.79
N VAL A 36 -4.89 -5.35 -1.58
CA VAL A 36 -4.25 -6.65 -1.85
C VAL A 36 -3.58 -7.19 -0.59
N ILE A 37 -2.80 -6.36 0.10
CA ILE A 37 -2.14 -6.71 1.36
C ILE A 37 -3.18 -7.13 2.41
N TRP A 38 -4.27 -6.37 2.53
CA TRP A 38 -5.36 -6.70 3.45
C TRP A 38 -6.09 -7.99 3.09
N SER A 39 -6.33 -8.23 1.80
CA SER A 39 -6.99 -9.46 1.34
C SER A 39 -6.15 -10.70 1.65
N ILE A 40 -4.83 -10.60 1.44
CA ILE A 40 -3.87 -11.67 1.80
C ILE A 40 -3.89 -11.88 3.31
N TYR A 41 -3.84 -10.80 4.09
CA TYR A 41 -3.94 -10.86 5.56
C TYR A 41 -5.20 -11.62 6.01
N LEU A 42 -6.36 -11.28 5.44
CA LEU A 42 -7.63 -11.89 5.83
C LEU A 42 -7.66 -13.37 5.48
N VAL A 43 -7.29 -13.74 4.25
CA VAL A 43 -7.29 -15.14 3.80
C VAL A 43 -6.30 -15.98 4.62
N VAL A 44 -5.08 -15.48 4.83
CA VAL A 44 -4.05 -16.18 5.60
C VAL A 44 -4.44 -16.29 7.07
N GLY A 45 -4.94 -15.22 7.67
CA GLY A 45 -5.39 -15.22 9.06
C GLY A 45 -6.57 -16.17 9.29
N TYR A 46 -7.52 -16.19 8.36
CA TYR A 46 -8.66 -17.11 8.40
C TYR A 46 -8.22 -18.57 8.27
N ALA A 47 -7.39 -18.89 7.28
CA ALA A 47 -6.87 -20.24 7.07
C ALA A 47 -6.03 -20.74 8.26
N LEU A 48 -5.23 -19.87 8.87
CA LEU A 48 -4.48 -20.17 10.09
C LEU A 48 -5.40 -20.47 11.27
N ALA A 49 -6.46 -19.68 11.46
CA ALA A 49 -7.43 -19.91 12.52
C ALA A 49 -8.17 -21.25 12.34
N GLU A 50 -8.64 -21.55 11.13
CA GLU A 50 -9.27 -22.84 10.84
C GLU A 50 -8.31 -24.02 11.03
N ALA A 51 -7.09 -23.92 10.50
CA ALA A 51 -6.08 -24.96 10.65
C ALA A 51 -5.73 -25.20 12.12
N ALA A 52 -5.60 -24.13 12.91
CA ALA A 52 -5.31 -24.24 14.33
C ALA A 52 -6.42 -24.95 15.11
N CYS A 53 -7.69 -24.64 14.85
CA CYS A 53 -8.79 -25.31 15.54
C CYS A 53 -9.07 -26.73 15.03
N MET A 54 -8.89 -27.03 13.73
CA MET A 54 -9.14 -28.37 13.19
C MET A 54 -8.01 -29.37 13.44
N THR A 55 -6.76 -28.94 13.29
CA THR A 55 -5.59 -29.83 13.35
C THR A 55 -4.83 -29.75 14.68
N GLY A 56 -5.22 -28.82 15.55
CA GLY A 56 -4.52 -28.54 16.81
C GLY A 56 -3.19 -27.80 16.61
N LEU A 57 -2.93 -27.23 15.42
CA LEU A 57 -1.74 -26.44 15.15
C LEU A 57 -1.75 -25.17 16.03
N LEU A 58 -0.60 -24.78 16.60
CA LEU A 58 -0.48 -23.59 17.47
C LEU A 58 -1.40 -23.60 18.72
N THR A 59 -1.83 -24.77 19.19
CA THR A 59 -2.61 -24.93 20.45
C THR A 59 -1.78 -24.79 21.71
N PHE A 60 -0.46 -24.64 21.60
CA PHE A 60 0.40 -24.43 22.76
C PHE A 60 0.24 -23.02 23.32
N GLU A 61 0.13 -22.95 24.65
CA GLU A 61 0.09 -21.69 25.39
C GLU A 61 1.49 -21.39 25.93
N TRP A 62 1.95 -20.15 25.73
CA TRP A 62 3.21 -19.67 26.29
C TRP A 62 2.90 -18.51 27.24
N PHE A 63 3.22 -18.69 28.53
CA PHE A 63 2.90 -17.71 29.58
C PHE A 63 1.41 -17.31 29.65
N GLY A 64 0.49 -18.22 29.35
CA GLY A 64 -0.96 -17.95 29.35
C GLY A 64 -1.47 -17.21 28.11
N VAL A 65 -0.64 -17.08 27.07
CA VAL A 65 -1.01 -16.50 25.77
C VAL A 65 -1.00 -17.60 24.72
N SER A 66 -2.07 -17.71 23.91
CA SER A 66 -2.13 -18.69 22.83
C SER A 66 -1.16 -18.34 21.71
N ALA A 67 -0.40 -19.32 21.22
CA ALA A 67 0.54 -19.11 20.12
C ALA A 67 -0.16 -18.60 18.84
N LEU A 68 -1.40 -19.05 18.61
CA LEU A 68 -2.25 -18.57 17.53
C LEU A 68 -2.50 -17.05 17.62
N LEU A 69 -2.80 -16.53 18.81
CA LEU A 69 -3.00 -15.09 19.02
C LEU A 69 -1.73 -14.31 18.72
N VAL A 70 -0.56 -14.80 19.16
CA VAL A 70 0.73 -14.16 18.87
C VAL A 70 1.01 -14.08 17.37
N VAL A 71 0.77 -15.18 16.64
CA VAL A 71 0.98 -15.23 15.18
C VAL A 71 0.02 -14.30 14.45
N LEU A 72 -1.26 -14.30 14.83
CA LEU A 72 -2.25 -13.42 14.21
C LEU A 72 -1.94 -11.94 14.50
N LEU A 73 -1.55 -11.59 15.72
CA LEU A 73 -1.11 -10.22 16.05
C LEU A 73 0.13 -9.82 15.25
N ALA A 74 1.13 -10.70 15.13
CA ALA A 74 2.31 -10.44 14.30
C ALA A 74 1.91 -10.18 12.84
N LEU A 75 0.98 -10.98 12.31
CA LEU A 75 0.44 -10.80 10.95
C LEU A 75 -0.30 -9.46 10.82
N SER A 76 -1.10 -9.06 11.82
CA SER A 76 -1.77 -7.76 11.85
C SER A 76 -0.75 -6.61 11.83
N VAL A 77 0.31 -6.69 12.64
CA VAL A 77 1.37 -5.67 12.68
C VAL A 77 2.09 -5.56 11.33
N LEU A 78 2.41 -6.67 10.69
CA LEU A 78 3.02 -6.68 9.35
C LEU A 78 2.09 -6.04 8.31
N THR A 79 0.79 -6.32 8.39
CA THR A 79 -0.24 -5.76 7.49
C THR A 79 -0.36 -4.26 7.67
N VAL A 80 -0.44 -3.79 8.92
CA VAL A 80 -0.45 -2.35 9.25
C VAL A 80 0.83 -1.69 8.74
N GLY A 81 2.00 -2.30 8.96
CA GLY A 81 3.27 -1.81 8.45
C GLY A 81 3.27 -1.65 6.93
N GLY A 82 2.74 -2.64 6.20
CA GLY A 82 2.60 -2.58 4.74
C GLY A 82 1.65 -1.46 4.26
N ILE A 83 0.51 -1.29 4.93
CA ILE A 83 -0.46 -0.22 4.62
C ILE A 83 0.15 1.16 4.91
N LEU A 84 0.84 1.33 6.03
CA LEU A 84 1.50 2.59 6.40
C LEU A 84 2.64 2.93 5.43
N TRP A 85 3.41 1.94 5.01
CA TRP A 85 4.44 2.12 3.99
C TRP A 85 3.84 2.61 2.68
N ASN A 86 2.74 2.01 2.25
CA ASN A 86 2.02 2.40 1.05
C ASN A 86 1.42 3.82 1.15
N ALA A 87 0.82 4.15 2.31
CA ALA A 87 0.32 5.49 2.59
C ALA A 87 1.43 6.55 2.55
N TRP A 88 2.60 6.25 3.14
CA TRP A 88 3.76 7.13 3.10
C TRP A 88 4.28 7.35 1.68
N TRP A 89 4.34 6.29 0.88
CA TRP A 89 4.75 6.36 -0.52
C TRP A 89 3.79 7.23 -1.33
N SER A 90 2.48 7.02 -1.19
CA SER A 90 1.42 7.79 -1.85
C SER A 90 1.44 9.28 -1.46
N HIS A 91 1.64 9.57 -0.17
CA HIS A 91 1.79 10.94 0.31
C HIS A 91 3.06 11.62 -0.25
N ARG A 92 4.17 10.86 -0.38
CA ARG A 92 5.41 11.38 -0.98
C ARG A 92 5.25 11.66 -2.47
N SER A 93 4.55 10.80 -3.21
CA SER A 93 4.24 11.07 -4.63
C SER A 93 3.35 12.30 -4.79
N TRP A 94 2.31 12.44 -3.96
CA TRP A 94 1.44 13.62 -4.01
C TRP A 94 2.21 14.92 -3.78
N ARG A 95 3.06 14.98 -2.74
CA ARG A 95 3.92 16.15 -2.49
C ARG A 95 4.88 16.47 -3.62
N HIS A 96 5.32 15.46 -4.39
CA HIS A 96 6.24 15.67 -5.50
C HIS A 96 5.52 16.30 -6.71
N TYR A 97 4.32 15.83 -7.04
CA TYR A 97 3.51 16.39 -8.12
C TYR A 97 2.95 17.77 -7.76
N ALA A 98 2.49 17.97 -6.52
CA ALA A 98 2.01 19.27 -6.04
C ALA A 98 3.11 20.36 -6.04
N ALA A 99 4.39 19.99 -5.92
CA ALA A 99 5.50 20.93 -5.98
C ALA A 99 5.90 21.31 -7.43
N GLN A 100 5.47 20.54 -8.44
CA GLN A 100 5.80 20.78 -9.85
C GLN A 100 4.79 21.67 -10.56
N ASN A 101 3.57 21.83 -10.02
CA ASN A 101 2.52 22.68 -10.60
C ASN A 101 2.10 23.84 -9.66
N PRO A 102 2.96 24.84 -9.39
CA PRO A 102 2.63 25.95 -8.51
C PRO A 102 1.71 27.04 -9.14
N GLU A 103 1.41 27.00 -10.45
CA GLU A 103 0.84 28.12 -11.22
C GLU A 103 -0.52 27.89 -11.90
N GLU A 104 -1.30 26.85 -11.55
CA GLU A 104 -2.66 26.75 -12.12
C GLU A 104 -3.67 27.65 -11.38
N GLU A 105 -3.98 28.81 -11.99
CA GLU A 105 -5.01 29.79 -11.56
C GLU A 105 -6.46 29.25 -11.59
N HIS A 106 -6.68 27.97 -11.89
CA HIS A 106 -8.01 27.36 -11.98
C HIS A 106 -8.10 26.06 -11.17
N PRO A 107 -8.41 26.12 -9.86
CA PRO A 107 -8.36 24.97 -8.96
C PRO A 107 -9.40 23.86 -9.24
N LEU A 108 -10.23 24.01 -10.28
CA LEU A 108 -11.37 23.13 -10.58
C LEU A 108 -11.39 22.59 -12.02
N GLN A 109 -10.46 22.97 -12.90
CA GLN A 109 -10.64 22.74 -14.34
C GLN A 109 -9.92 21.51 -14.92
N ALA A 110 -8.95 20.94 -14.20
CA ALA A 110 -8.47 19.58 -14.42
C ALA A 110 -7.75 19.13 -13.13
N TYR A 111 -8.43 18.41 -12.24
CA TYR A 111 -7.68 17.67 -11.23
C TYR A 111 -6.78 16.71 -12.00
N ASP A 112 -5.46 16.91 -11.91
CA ASP A 112 -4.52 16.09 -12.66
C ASP A 112 -4.76 14.63 -12.25
N ARG A 113 -4.86 13.73 -13.22
CA ARG A 113 -5.32 12.34 -13.01
C ARG A 113 -4.50 11.68 -11.89
N ASP A 114 -3.25 12.06 -11.79
CA ASP A 114 -2.29 11.55 -10.82
C ASP A 114 -2.54 12.05 -9.39
N GLU A 115 -3.03 13.28 -9.19
CA GLU A 115 -3.41 13.78 -7.85
C GLU A 115 -4.65 13.05 -7.31
N PHE A 116 -5.64 12.80 -8.17
CA PHE A 116 -6.83 12.04 -7.77
C PHE A 116 -6.48 10.58 -7.41
N LEU A 117 -5.59 9.94 -8.17
CA LEU A 117 -5.11 8.59 -7.85
C LEU A 117 -4.30 8.54 -6.56
N ALA A 118 -3.51 9.58 -6.26
CA ALA A 118 -2.77 9.64 -5.00
C ALA A 118 -3.71 9.83 -3.81
N LEU A 119 -4.70 10.73 -3.91
CA LEU A 119 -5.69 10.95 -2.86
C LEU A 119 -6.52 9.68 -2.60
N SER A 120 -7.01 9.02 -3.64
CA SER A 120 -7.79 7.79 -3.51
C SER A 120 -6.97 6.66 -2.86
N GLY A 121 -5.69 6.52 -3.20
CA GLY A 121 -4.78 5.57 -2.55
C GLY A 121 -4.59 5.84 -1.05
N LEU A 122 -4.55 7.11 -0.65
CA LEU A 122 -4.48 7.51 0.76
C LEU A 122 -5.78 7.17 1.51
N LEU A 123 -6.94 7.50 0.93
CA LEU A 123 -8.25 7.15 1.51
C LEU A 123 -8.42 5.64 1.64
N LEU A 124 -8.08 4.88 0.59
CA LEU A 124 -8.11 3.41 0.63
C LEU A 124 -7.23 2.89 1.76
N SER A 125 -6.01 3.39 1.89
CA SER A 125 -5.10 2.98 2.97
C SER A 125 -5.69 3.24 4.36
N GLY A 126 -6.35 4.38 4.56
CA GLY A 126 -7.08 4.67 5.80
C GLY A 126 -8.22 3.70 6.09
N ILE A 127 -9.05 3.40 5.09
CA ILE A 127 -10.18 2.45 5.20
C ILE A 127 -9.67 1.04 5.51
N PHE A 128 -8.61 0.58 4.84
CA PHE A 128 -8.04 -0.74 5.08
C PHE A 128 -7.34 -0.84 6.43
N LEU A 129 -6.71 0.23 6.91
CA LEU A 129 -6.17 0.27 8.27
C LEU A 129 -7.29 0.15 9.30
N PHE A 130 -8.40 0.86 9.10
CA PHE A 130 -9.58 0.75 9.96
C PHE A 130 -10.19 -0.67 9.93
N LEU A 131 -10.24 -1.31 8.76
CA LEU A 131 -10.66 -2.71 8.63
C LEU A 131 -9.72 -3.65 9.41
N VAL A 132 -8.40 -3.46 9.38
CA VAL A 132 -7.48 -4.27 10.20
C VAL A 132 -7.80 -4.12 11.68
N LEU A 133 -8.02 -2.89 12.17
CA LEU A 133 -8.38 -2.65 13.56
C LEU A 133 -9.67 -3.38 13.98
N ILE A 134 -10.70 -3.34 13.13
CA ILE A 134 -11.94 -4.08 13.35
C ILE A 134 -11.69 -5.59 13.37
N ASN A 135 -10.78 -6.11 12.53
CA ASN A 135 -10.45 -7.53 12.51
C ASN A 135 -9.61 -7.98 13.72
N VAL A 136 -8.87 -7.08 14.36
CA VAL A 136 -8.12 -7.39 15.59
C VAL A 136 -9.04 -7.45 16.82
N TYR A 137 -10.13 -6.67 16.84
CA TYR A 137 -11.11 -6.68 17.92
C TYR A 137 -11.68 -8.07 18.29
N PRO A 138 -12.17 -8.89 17.34
CA PRO A 138 -12.65 -10.25 17.65
C PRO A 138 -11.53 -11.15 18.20
N LEU A 139 -10.28 -10.97 17.79
CA LEU A 139 -9.15 -11.76 18.30
C LEU A 139 -8.90 -11.53 19.80
N LEU A 140 -9.24 -10.35 20.31
CA LEU A 140 -9.06 -9.99 21.72
C LEU A 140 -10.27 -10.37 22.58
N THR A 141 -11.46 -10.45 21.99
CA THR A 141 -12.72 -10.65 22.72
C THR A 141 -13.22 -12.09 22.67
N LEU A 142 -12.93 -12.83 21.61
CA LEU A 142 -13.34 -14.22 21.43
C LEU A 142 -12.21 -15.17 21.84
N ARG A 143 -12.58 -16.29 22.47
CA ARG A 143 -11.66 -17.44 22.60
C ARG A 143 -11.58 -18.11 21.23
N LEU A 144 -10.38 -18.13 20.63
CA LEU A 144 -10.20 -18.52 19.24
C LEU A 144 -10.57 -19.98 18.95
N CYS A 145 -10.40 -20.87 19.91
CA CYS A 145 -10.92 -22.23 19.86
C CYS A 145 -11.59 -22.56 21.21
N VAL A 146 -12.82 -23.08 21.15
CA VAL A 146 -13.56 -23.68 22.26
C VAL A 146 -13.91 -25.10 21.86
#